data_AF-Q9A3A8-F1
#
_entry.id   AF-Q9A3A8-F1
#
_cell.length_a   1.000
_cell.length_b   1.000
_cell.length_c   1.000
_cell.angle_alpha   90.00
_cell.angle_beta   90.00
_cell.angle_gamma   90.00
#
_symmetry.space_group_name_H-M   'P 1'
#
loop_
_entity.id
_entity.type
_entity.pdbx_description
1 polymer ?
#
loop_
_entity_poly.entity_id
_entity_poly.type
_entity_poly.pdbx_seq_one_letter_code
_entity_poly.pdbx_strand_id
1 'polypeptide(L)'
;MSETVDTSGQASDQAGANWADQAEQRVLDEALRLAPKAGWNNGLVSRALSAAGLSEAEGQLLLPEGARDLAALLSRRHDAAALARLQAFDVAALKIRQRIREGVVARLDAAQENADVLRPLAAFLAFPTNLALALRLTWESADAIWRWAGDTATDENHYSKRAILSGILISTLAVDMASGRASALSHLDARIDNVMAFEKWKAGLKPMDLASEMVSALARMRFGK
;
A
#
# COMPACT_ATOMS: atom_id res chain seq x y z
N MET A 1 -36.03 17.53 -29.99
CA MET A 1 -36.07 16.87 -28.68
C MET A 1 -34.73 17.13 -28.02
N SER A 2 -34.65 18.14 -27.16
CA SER A 2 -33.48 18.38 -26.31
C SER A 2 -33.71 17.60 -25.02
N GLU A 3 -32.86 16.60 -24.81
CA GLU A 3 -32.80 15.81 -23.57
C GLU A 3 -32.29 16.73 -22.45
N THR A 4 -33.18 17.11 -21.53
CA THR A 4 -32.79 17.75 -20.27
C THR A 4 -32.14 16.69 -19.40
N VAL A 5 -30.80 16.68 -19.36
CA VAL A 5 -30.01 15.85 -18.45
C VAL A 5 -30.41 16.20 -17.01
N ASP A 6 -30.84 15.19 -16.25
CA ASP A 6 -31.24 15.35 -14.85
C ASP A 6 -30.02 15.59 -13.96
N THR A 7 -29.66 16.87 -13.85
CA THR A 7 -28.59 17.37 -12.97
C THR A 7 -28.97 17.37 -11.48
N SER A 8 -30.24 17.12 -11.12
CA SER A 8 -30.72 17.24 -9.74
C SER A 8 -30.31 16.06 -8.87
N GLY A 9 -30.37 14.84 -9.40
CA GLY A 9 -29.92 13.63 -8.71
C GLY A 9 -28.39 13.58 -8.51
N GLN A 10 -27.62 14.08 -9.48
CA GLN A 10 -26.15 14.10 -9.38
C GLN A 10 -25.66 15.04 -8.27
N ALA A 11 -26.34 16.17 -8.06
CA ALA A 11 -25.99 17.13 -7.02
C ALA A 11 -26.29 16.60 -5.60
N SER A 12 -27.41 15.89 -5.41
CA SER A 12 -27.73 15.26 -4.12
C SER A 12 -26.77 14.11 -3.79
N ASP A 13 -26.39 13.31 -4.79
CA ASP A 13 -25.45 12.20 -4.63
C ASP A 13 -24.03 12.71 -4.28
N GLN A 14 -23.58 13.78 -4.93
CA GLN A 14 -22.31 14.43 -4.60
C GLN A 14 -22.31 15.09 -3.22
N ALA A 15 -23.40 15.74 -2.83
CA ALA A 15 -23.53 16.31 -1.49
C ALA A 15 -23.51 15.21 -0.42
N GLY A 16 -24.18 14.09 -0.66
CA GLY A 16 -24.17 12.92 0.21
C GLY A 16 -22.78 12.29 0.34
N ALA A 17 -22.09 12.07 -0.78
CA ALA A 17 -20.72 11.55 -0.79
C ALA A 17 -19.76 12.48 -0.03
N ASN A 18 -19.86 13.79 -0.26
CA ASN A 18 -19.01 14.78 0.42
C ASN A 18 -19.26 14.81 1.95
N TRP A 19 -20.51 14.65 2.40
CA TRP A 19 -20.79 14.50 3.83
C TRP A 19 -20.18 13.23 4.41
N ALA A 20 -20.31 12.09 3.72
CA ALA A 20 -19.81 10.80 4.19
C ALA A 20 -18.28 10.84 4.32
N ASP A 21 -17.58 11.34 3.30
CA ASP A 21 -16.13 11.49 3.31
C ASP A 21 -15.67 12.35 4.49
N GLN A 22 -16.34 13.50 4.73
CA GLN A 22 -16.02 14.37 5.86
C GLN A 22 -16.31 13.70 7.22
N ALA A 23 -17.39 12.92 7.33
CA ALA A 23 -17.72 12.18 8.53
C ALA A 23 -16.66 11.09 8.82
N GLU A 24 -16.28 10.31 7.81
CA GLU A 24 -15.22 9.30 7.92
C GLU A 24 -13.89 9.90 8.36
N GLN A 25 -13.48 11.04 7.78
CA GLN A 25 -12.24 11.71 8.18
C GLN A 25 -12.30 12.22 9.62
N ARG A 26 -13.43 12.79 10.06
CA ARG A 26 -13.62 13.21 11.47
C ARG A 26 -13.52 12.03 12.44
N VAL A 27 -14.14 10.89 12.11
CA VAL A 27 -14.04 9.68 12.93
C VAL A 27 -12.61 9.15 12.95
N LEU A 28 -11.92 9.17 11.81
CA LEU A 28 -10.52 8.76 11.75
C LEU A 28 -9.63 9.67 12.61
N ASP A 29 -9.84 10.98 12.61
CA ASP A 29 -9.07 11.91 13.45
C ASP A 29 -9.25 11.61 14.95
N GLU A 30 -10.49 11.36 15.39
CA GLU A 30 -10.76 10.93 16.76
C GLU A 30 -10.18 9.55 17.08
N ALA A 31 -10.23 8.62 16.13
CA ALA A 31 -9.63 7.29 16.29
C ALA A 31 -8.12 7.39 16.46
N LEU A 32 -7.42 8.21 15.66
CA LEU A 32 -5.98 8.43 15.78
C LEU A 32 -5.61 9.01 17.14
N ARG A 33 -6.39 9.97 17.66
CA ARG A 33 -6.18 10.56 18.98
C ARG A 33 -6.36 9.55 20.13
N LEU A 34 -7.28 8.59 19.97
CA LEU A 34 -7.65 7.62 21.01
C LEU A 34 -6.87 6.30 20.96
N ALA A 35 -6.42 5.88 19.77
CA ALA A 35 -5.77 4.60 19.51
C ALA A 35 -4.53 4.30 20.37
N PRO A 36 -3.65 5.26 20.70
CA PRO A 36 -2.46 4.97 21.53
C PRO A 36 -2.82 4.39 22.90
N LYS A 37 -4.01 4.73 23.44
CA LYS A 37 -4.51 4.22 24.72
C LYS A 37 -5.53 3.09 24.57
N ALA A 38 -6.38 3.15 23.54
CA ALA A 38 -7.46 2.19 23.35
C ALA A 38 -7.06 0.94 22.56
N GLY A 39 -5.91 0.97 21.86
CA GLY A 39 -5.54 -0.01 20.85
C GLY A 39 -6.40 0.10 19.58
N TRP A 40 -6.18 -0.80 18.63
CA TRP A 40 -6.94 -0.85 17.37
C TRP A 40 -7.95 -2.01 17.39
N ASN A 41 -9.21 -1.72 17.70
CA ASN A 41 -10.30 -2.70 17.88
C ASN A 41 -11.69 -2.04 17.78
N ASN A 42 -12.77 -2.80 17.89
CA ASN A 42 -14.14 -2.25 17.83
C ASN A 42 -14.47 -1.27 18.96
N GLY A 43 -13.82 -1.38 20.12
CA GLY A 43 -13.94 -0.41 21.19
C GLY A 43 -13.37 0.96 20.82
N LEU A 44 -12.31 1.00 20.00
CA LEU A 44 -11.81 2.25 19.42
C LEU A 44 -12.86 2.90 18.52
N VAL A 45 -13.49 2.11 17.64
CA VAL A 45 -14.51 2.59 16.69
C VAL A 45 -15.67 3.26 17.42
N SER A 46 -16.25 2.57 18.41
CA SER A 46 -17.35 3.11 19.20
C SER A 46 -16.99 4.43 19.89
N ARG A 47 -15.78 4.52 20.46
CA ARG A 47 -15.30 5.75 21.11
C ARG A 47 -15.06 6.88 20.12
N ALA A 48 -14.50 6.57 18.96
CA ALA A 48 -14.24 7.55 17.91
C ALA A 48 -15.53 8.11 17.31
N LEU A 49 -16.53 7.26 17.07
CA LEU A 49 -17.86 7.68 16.62
C LEU A 49 -18.53 8.61 17.63
N SER A 50 -18.53 8.22 18.91
CA SER A 50 -19.09 9.05 19.99
C SER A 50 -18.36 10.38 20.11
N ALA A 51 -17.02 10.40 20.00
CA ALA A 51 -16.23 11.63 20.05
C ALA A 51 -16.47 12.53 18.81
N ALA A 52 -16.75 11.93 17.65
CA ALA A 52 -17.12 12.64 16.42
C ALA A 52 -18.59 13.12 16.41
N GLY A 53 -19.36 12.82 17.45
CA GLY A 53 -20.77 13.22 17.57
C GLY A 53 -21.72 12.39 16.70
N LEU A 54 -21.32 11.17 16.32
CA LEU A 54 -22.12 10.27 15.49
C LEU A 54 -22.77 9.17 16.34
N SER A 55 -23.98 8.79 15.94
CA SER A 55 -24.71 7.65 16.49
C SER A 55 -24.13 6.32 16.02
N GLU A 56 -24.50 5.24 16.70
CA GLU A 56 -24.13 3.89 16.28
C GLU A 56 -24.69 3.53 14.89
N ALA A 57 -25.91 3.98 14.58
CA ALA A 57 -26.54 3.75 13.28
C ALA A 57 -25.77 4.45 12.14
N GLU A 58 -25.36 5.71 12.34
CA GLU A 58 -24.48 6.42 11.40
C GLU A 58 -23.13 5.72 11.29
N GLY A 59 -22.60 5.21 12.41
CA GLY A 59 -21.36 4.45 12.42
C GLY A 59 -21.42 3.16 11.60
N GLN A 60 -22.52 2.39 11.67
CA GLN A 60 -22.71 1.18 10.86
C GLN A 60 -22.86 1.51 9.37
N LEU A 61 -23.39 2.69 9.04
CA LEU A 61 -23.49 3.16 7.66
C LEU A 61 -22.12 3.58 7.10
N LEU A 62 -21.30 4.27 7.90
CA LEU A 62 -19.99 4.80 7.48
C LEU A 62 -18.88 3.74 7.55
N LEU A 63 -18.89 2.89 8.57
CA LEU A 63 -17.83 1.93 8.88
C LEU A 63 -18.43 0.53 9.12
N PRO A 64 -19.04 -0.10 8.09
CA PRO A 64 -19.70 -1.41 8.24
C PRO A 64 -18.76 -2.52 8.73
N GLU A 65 -17.47 -2.45 8.44
CA GLU A 65 -16.42 -3.36 8.89
C GLU A 65 -15.62 -2.80 10.09
N GLY A 66 -16.06 -1.66 10.65
CA GLY A 66 -15.55 -1.05 11.86
C GLY A 66 -14.06 -0.74 11.81
N ALA A 67 -13.27 -1.43 12.65
CA ALA A 67 -11.83 -1.17 12.78
C ALA A 67 -11.06 -1.47 11.48
N ARG A 68 -11.60 -2.33 10.62
CA ARG A 68 -11.04 -2.63 9.29
C ARG A 68 -11.19 -1.44 8.35
N ASP A 69 -12.32 -0.75 8.39
CA ASP A 69 -12.55 0.45 7.58
C ASP A 69 -11.68 1.60 8.04
N LEU A 70 -11.54 1.81 9.36
CA LEU A 70 -10.57 2.79 9.88
C LEU A 70 -9.14 2.50 9.38
N ALA A 71 -8.73 1.23 9.33
CA ALA A 71 -7.39 0.87 8.85
C ALA A 71 -7.23 1.17 7.36
N ALA A 72 -8.28 0.91 6.57
CA ALA A 72 -8.31 1.25 5.15
C ALA A 72 -8.27 2.77 4.93
N LEU A 73 -9.07 3.54 5.67
CA LEU A 73 -9.09 5.01 5.61
C LEU A 73 -7.71 5.60 5.92
N LEU A 74 -7.08 5.12 7.00
CA LEU A 74 -5.74 5.58 7.37
C LEU A 74 -4.70 5.23 6.31
N SER A 75 -4.74 4.01 5.76
CA SER A 75 -3.84 3.62 4.68
C SER A 75 -4.02 4.53 3.46
N ARG A 76 -5.25 4.78 3.01
CA ARG A 76 -5.53 5.68 1.88
C ARG A 76 -5.07 7.11 2.17
N ARG A 77 -5.23 7.60 3.41
CA ARG A 77 -4.73 8.92 3.84
C ARG A 77 -3.20 8.98 3.75
N HIS A 78 -2.49 7.93 4.19
CA HIS A 78 -1.04 7.85 4.05
C HIS A 78 -0.60 7.77 2.59
N ASP A 79 -1.32 7.05 1.73
CA ASP A 79 -1.04 7.01 0.28
C ASP A 79 -1.19 8.39 -0.35
N ALA A 80 -2.28 9.09 -0.05
CA ALA A 80 -2.50 10.46 -0.53
C ALA A 80 -1.40 11.42 -0.06
N ALA A 81 -1.04 11.35 1.23
CA ALA A 81 0.02 12.18 1.80
C ALA A 81 1.41 11.84 1.22
N ALA A 82 1.68 10.58 0.89
CA ALA A 82 2.90 10.17 0.20
C ALA A 82 2.93 10.72 -1.23
N LEU A 83 1.85 10.53 -2.00
CA LEU A 83 1.75 11.04 -3.37
C LEU A 83 1.87 12.56 -3.43
N ALA A 84 1.29 13.30 -2.47
CA ALA A 84 1.44 14.75 -2.38
C ALA A 84 2.92 15.17 -2.23
N ARG A 85 3.69 14.49 -1.37
CA ARG A 85 5.14 14.74 -1.23
C ARG A 85 5.89 14.47 -2.52
N LEU A 86 5.49 13.41 -3.23
CA LEU A 86 6.15 12.98 -4.45
C LEU A 86 5.94 13.94 -5.63
N GLN A 87 4.99 14.89 -5.54
CA GLN A 87 4.83 15.96 -6.54
C GLN A 87 6.03 16.91 -6.60
N ALA A 88 6.88 16.93 -5.58
CA ALA A 88 8.10 17.75 -5.57
C ALA A 88 9.19 17.25 -6.53
N PHE A 89 9.07 16.02 -7.05
CA PHE A 89 10.07 15.41 -7.92
C PHE A 89 9.66 15.51 -9.40
N ASP A 90 10.62 15.85 -10.26
CA ASP A 90 10.52 15.54 -11.68
C ASP A 90 10.76 14.04 -11.89
N VAL A 91 9.68 13.28 -11.99
CA VAL A 91 9.71 11.82 -12.20
C VAL A 91 10.52 11.46 -13.44
N ALA A 92 10.44 12.24 -14.52
CA ALA A 92 11.11 11.94 -15.78
C ALA A 92 12.64 12.00 -15.64
N ALA A 93 13.15 12.90 -14.79
CA ALA A 93 14.57 13.02 -14.49
C ALA A 93 15.14 11.88 -13.62
N LEU A 94 14.29 11.17 -12.88
CA LEU A 94 14.71 10.10 -11.98
C LEU A 94 14.85 8.76 -12.70
N LYS A 95 15.88 7.98 -12.32
CA LYS A 95 15.98 6.56 -12.71
C LYS A 95 14.94 5.75 -11.95
N ILE A 96 14.46 4.64 -12.52
CA ILE A 96 13.40 3.82 -11.89
C ILE A 96 13.73 3.39 -10.45
N ARG A 97 14.99 3.05 -10.16
CA ARG A 97 15.44 2.71 -8.81
C ARG A 97 15.23 3.86 -7.81
N GLN A 98 15.47 5.11 -8.25
CA GLN A 98 15.29 6.29 -7.43
C GLN A 98 13.80 6.55 -7.24
N ARG A 99 12.99 6.43 -8.30
CA ARG A 99 11.53 6.53 -8.20
C ARG A 99 11.00 5.58 -7.12
N ILE A 100 11.29 4.28 -7.22
CA ILE A 100 10.81 3.31 -6.23
C ILE A 100 11.30 3.63 -4.81
N ARG A 101 12.57 4.03 -4.67
CA ARG A 101 13.12 4.44 -3.37
C ARG A 101 12.35 5.61 -2.78
N GLU A 102 12.23 6.71 -3.53
CA GLU A 102 11.52 7.91 -3.07
C GLU A 102 10.05 7.62 -2.79
N GLY A 103 9.40 6.77 -3.58
CA GLY A 103 8.03 6.32 -3.34
C GLY A 103 7.86 5.59 -2.01
N VAL A 104 8.76 4.66 -1.68
CA VAL A 104 8.75 3.96 -0.38
C VAL A 104 9.06 4.92 0.76
N VAL A 105 10.06 5.80 0.60
CA VAL A 105 10.41 6.81 1.62
C VAL A 105 9.22 7.73 1.92
N ALA A 106 8.57 8.27 0.88
CA ALA A 106 7.41 9.12 1.05
C ALA A 106 6.27 8.40 1.79
N ARG A 107 6.09 7.09 1.55
CA ARG A 107 5.08 6.31 2.26
C ARG A 107 5.43 6.03 3.72
N LEU A 108 6.70 5.79 4.03
CA LEU A 108 7.19 5.69 5.41
C LEU A 108 7.03 7.02 6.14
N ASP A 109 7.33 8.14 5.49
CA ASP A 109 7.17 9.48 6.07
C ASP A 109 5.71 9.80 6.37
N ALA A 110 4.80 9.47 5.45
CA ALA A 110 3.37 9.60 5.69
C ALA A 110 2.90 8.73 6.88
N ALA A 111 3.41 7.50 6.99
CA ALA A 111 3.09 6.63 8.12
C ALA A 111 3.60 7.21 9.46
N GLN A 112 4.79 7.82 9.47
CA GLN A 112 5.39 8.40 10.67
C GLN A 112 4.65 9.64 11.20
N GLU A 113 3.77 10.28 10.41
CA GLU A 113 2.84 11.30 10.92
C GLU A 113 1.95 10.76 12.05
N ASN A 114 1.74 9.44 12.07
CA ASN A 114 0.94 8.74 13.07
C ASN A 114 1.76 7.64 13.77
N ALA A 115 3.02 7.93 14.11
CA ALA A 115 3.97 6.97 14.67
C ALA A 115 3.46 6.23 15.93
N ASP A 116 2.69 6.91 16.78
CA ASP A 116 2.12 6.40 18.02
C ASP A 116 1.00 5.36 17.82
N VAL A 117 0.37 5.33 16.64
CA VAL A 117 -0.67 4.35 16.28
C VAL A 117 -0.18 3.24 15.35
N LEU A 118 1.03 3.37 14.76
CA LEU A 118 1.55 2.36 13.84
C LEU A 118 1.66 0.98 14.47
N ARG A 119 2.12 0.90 15.73
CA ARG A 119 2.29 -0.38 16.44
C ARG A 119 0.96 -1.10 16.70
N PRO A 120 -0.07 -0.47 17.31
CA PRO A 120 -1.36 -1.13 17.49
C PRO A 120 -2.06 -1.46 16.16
N LEU A 121 -1.95 -0.60 15.15
CA LEU A 121 -2.47 -0.87 13.80
C LEU A 121 -1.79 -2.09 13.16
N ALA A 122 -0.46 -2.15 13.18
CA ALA A 122 0.31 -3.26 12.62
C ALA A 122 -0.03 -4.58 13.33
N ALA A 123 -0.19 -4.56 14.66
CA ALA A 123 -0.62 -5.73 15.41
C ALA A 123 -2.03 -6.19 15.01
N PHE A 124 -2.97 -5.27 14.82
CA PHE A 124 -4.31 -5.58 14.33
C PHE A 124 -4.29 -6.18 12.92
N LEU A 125 -3.54 -5.59 11.99
CA LEU A 125 -3.43 -6.05 10.61
C LEU A 125 -2.69 -7.39 10.46
N ALA A 126 -1.76 -7.70 11.37
CA ALA A 126 -1.03 -8.96 11.40
C ALA A 126 -1.89 -10.15 11.87
N PHE A 127 -3.07 -9.90 12.45
CA PHE A 127 -3.97 -10.97 12.87
C PHE A 127 -4.50 -11.74 11.64
N PRO A 128 -4.60 -13.09 11.65
CA PRO A 128 -4.92 -13.87 10.45
C PRO A 128 -6.21 -13.46 9.74
N THR A 129 -7.25 -13.06 10.48
CA THR A 129 -8.53 -12.59 9.90
C THR A 129 -8.42 -11.24 9.20
N ASN A 130 -7.36 -10.47 9.49
CA ASN A 130 -7.08 -9.17 8.89
C ASN A 130 -5.99 -9.21 7.82
N LEU A 131 -5.31 -10.36 7.63
CA LEU A 131 -4.18 -10.46 6.70
C LEU A 131 -4.59 -10.15 5.24
N ALA A 132 -5.76 -10.60 4.80
CA ALA A 132 -6.26 -10.29 3.46
C ALA A 132 -6.47 -8.77 3.25
N LEU A 133 -6.93 -8.06 4.29
CA LEU A 133 -7.03 -6.60 4.26
C LEU A 133 -5.64 -5.98 4.20
N ALA A 134 -4.71 -6.41 5.06
CA ALA A 134 -3.35 -5.87 5.09
C ALA A 134 -2.64 -5.98 3.74
N LEU A 135 -2.78 -7.14 3.07
CA LEU A 135 -2.21 -7.38 1.74
C LEU A 135 -2.87 -6.50 0.67
N ARG A 136 -4.21 -6.34 0.71
CA ARG A 136 -4.92 -5.45 -0.22
C ARG A 136 -4.47 -4.00 -0.06
N LEU A 137 -4.39 -3.50 1.17
CA LEU A 137 -3.96 -2.12 1.44
C LEU A 137 -2.52 -1.88 0.97
N THR A 138 -1.61 -2.82 1.26
CA THR A 138 -0.23 -2.72 0.80
C THR A 138 -0.13 -2.77 -0.73
N TRP A 139 -0.93 -3.61 -1.37
CA TRP A 139 -1.02 -3.68 -2.83
C TRP A 139 -1.46 -2.34 -3.43
N GLU A 140 -2.49 -1.72 -2.87
CA GLU A 140 -2.97 -0.39 -3.29
C GLU A 140 -1.87 0.67 -3.17
N SER A 141 -1.09 0.66 -2.08
CA SER A 141 0.06 1.55 -1.92
C SER A 141 1.17 1.29 -2.95
N ALA A 142 1.50 0.02 -3.20
CA ALA A 142 2.49 -0.35 -4.20
C ALA A 142 2.04 0.07 -5.62
N ASP A 143 0.77 -0.10 -5.94
CA ASP A 143 0.16 0.29 -7.20
C ASP A 143 0.18 1.82 -7.38
N ALA A 144 -0.15 2.59 -6.34
CA ALA A 144 -0.04 4.05 -6.34
C ALA A 144 1.39 4.53 -6.62
N ILE A 145 2.39 3.95 -5.95
CA ILE A 145 3.80 4.28 -6.16
C ILE A 145 4.25 3.94 -7.59
N TRP A 146 3.87 2.77 -8.11
CA TRP A 146 4.22 2.38 -9.49
C TRP A 146 3.57 3.28 -10.54
N ARG A 147 2.29 3.66 -10.36
CA ARG A 147 1.64 4.63 -11.24
C ARG A 147 2.36 5.97 -11.24
N TRP A 148 2.70 6.49 -10.05
CA TRP A 148 3.50 7.71 -9.95
C TRP A 148 4.87 7.56 -10.60
N ALA A 149 5.51 6.39 -10.48
CA ALA A 149 6.80 6.09 -11.12
C ALA A 149 6.73 5.96 -12.66
N GLY A 150 5.54 6.06 -13.26
CA GLY A 150 5.31 6.00 -14.71
C GLY A 150 5.05 4.59 -15.25
N ASP A 151 4.66 3.63 -14.41
CA ASP A 151 4.27 2.29 -14.86
C ASP A 151 2.94 2.31 -15.61
N THR A 152 2.94 1.85 -16.86
CA THR A 152 1.74 1.66 -17.69
C THR A 152 1.47 0.18 -18.00
N ALA A 153 2.19 -0.73 -17.34
CA ALA A 153 2.06 -2.16 -17.59
C ALA A 153 0.69 -2.69 -17.13
N THR A 154 0.06 -3.50 -17.98
CA THR A 154 -1.21 -4.19 -17.72
C THR A 154 -1.10 -5.71 -17.84
N ASP A 155 0.12 -6.24 -18.00
CA ASP A 155 0.45 -7.65 -18.24
C ASP A 155 1.04 -8.30 -16.97
N GLU A 156 1.68 -9.48 -17.09
CA GLU A 156 2.35 -10.18 -15.97
C GLU A 156 3.33 -9.30 -15.16
N ASN A 157 3.92 -8.30 -15.82
CA ASN A 157 4.82 -7.35 -15.18
C ASN A 157 4.08 -6.46 -14.18
N HIS A 158 2.80 -6.16 -14.43
CA HIS A 158 1.93 -5.43 -13.52
C HIS A 158 1.88 -6.09 -12.14
N TYR A 159 1.61 -7.40 -12.13
CA TYR A 159 1.43 -8.16 -10.90
C TYR A 159 2.75 -8.38 -10.16
N SER A 160 3.79 -8.78 -10.88
CA SER A 160 5.11 -9.05 -10.29
C SER A 160 5.71 -7.81 -9.61
N LYS A 161 5.63 -6.65 -10.27
CA LYS A 161 6.12 -5.37 -9.72
C LYS A 161 5.43 -4.98 -8.42
N ARG A 162 4.10 -5.14 -8.35
CA ARG A 162 3.30 -4.78 -7.18
C ARG A 162 3.49 -5.77 -6.03
N ALA A 163 3.59 -7.07 -6.33
CA ALA A 163 3.89 -8.09 -5.34
C ALA A 163 5.26 -7.84 -4.68
N ILE A 164 6.31 -7.60 -5.49
CA ILE A 164 7.66 -7.31 -4.99
C ILE A 164 7.67 -6.03 -4.14
N LEU A 165 7.09 -4.94 -4.66
CA LEU A 165 7.07 -3.66 -3.93
C LEU A 165 6.25 -3.75 -2.63
N SER A 166 5.18 -4.55 -2.60
CA SER A 166 4.41 -4.80 -1.38
C SER A 166 5.28 -5.48 -0.31
N GLY A 167 6.09 -6.48 -0.69
CA GLY A 167 7.06 -7.10 0.23
C GLY A 167 8.13 -6.12 0.74
N ILE A 168 8.59 -5.21 -0.12
CA ILE A 168 9.53 -4.15 0.27
C ILE A 168 8.87 -3.19 1.27
N LEU A 169 7.66 -2.71 1.01
CA LEU A 169 6.91 -1.83 1.92
C LEU A 169 6.72 -2.45 3.30
N ILE A 170 6.20 -3.69 3.34
CA ILE A 170 5.95 -4.41 4.61
C ILE A 170 7.25 -4.58 5.39
N SER A 171 8.30 -5.13 4.75
CA SER A 171 9.55 -5.41 5.45
C SER A 171 10.28 -4.14 5.89
N THR A 172 10.24 -3.07 5.09
CA THR A 172 10.90 -1.80 5.42
C THR A 172 10.18 -1.10 6.57
N LEU A 173 8.85 -1.07 6.57
CA LEU A 173 8.07 -0.52 7.70
C LEU A 173 8.32 -1.31 8.98
N ALA A 174 8.38 -2.65 8.90
CA ALA A 174 8.69 -3.49 10.05
C ALA A 174 10.09 -3.18 10.63
N VAL A 175 11.10 -2.99 9.77
CA VAL A 175 12.45 -2.59 10.20
C VAL A 175 12.44 -1.18 10.79
N ASP A 176 11.69 -0.23 10.23
CA ASP A 176 11.56 1.14 10.77
C ASP A 176 11.01 1.13 12.19
N MET A 177 9.94 0.36 12.42
CA MET A 177 9.31 0.21 13.74
C MET A 177 10.18 -0.54 14.76
N ALA A 178 11.04 -1.46 14.31
CA ALA A 178 11.84 -2.31 15.19
C ALA A 178 13.23 -1.74 15.47
N SER A 179 13.84 -1.09 14.49
CA SER A 179 15.27 -0.71 14.47
C SER A 179 15.52 0.73 13.99
N GLY A 180 14.46 1.50 13.75
CA GLY A 180 14.53 2.91 13.41
C GLY A 180 14.87 3.23 11.95
N ARG A 181 14.77 4.52 11.62
CA ARG A 181 14.80 5.02 10.25
C ARG A 181 16.08 4.70 9.48
N ALA A 182 17.24 4.84 10.10
CA ALA A 182 18.52 4.58 9.44
C ALA A 182 18.61 3.11 8.98
N SER A 183 18.22 2.17 9.84
CA SER A 183 18.17 0.74 9.54
C SER A 183 17.17 0.44 8.42
N ALA A 184 16.01 1.09 8.44
CA ALA A 184 14.97 0.93 7.41
C ALA A 184 15.45 1.40 6.04
N LEU A 185 16.12 2.56 5.95
CA LEU A 185 16.65 3.06 4.70
C LEU A 185 17.77 2.16 4.15
N SER A 186 18.65 1.66 5.01
CA SER A 186 19.67 0.68 4.59
C SER A 186 19.05 -0.63 4.09
N HIS A 187 18.00 -1.12 4.75
CA HIS A 187 17.25 -2.31 4.32
C HIS A 187 16.58 -2.07 2.97
N LEU A 188 15.92 -0.93 2.78
CA LEU A 188 15.28 -0.54 1.54
C LEU A 188 16.28 -0.56 0.37
N ASP A 189 17.42 0.11 0.54
CA ASP A 189 18.45 0.19 -0.50
C ASP A 189 18.94 -1.23 -0.88
N ALA A 190 19.16 -2.10 0.11
CA ALA A 190 19.54 -3.50 -0.12
C ALA A 190 18.42 -4.35 -0.78
N ARG A 191 17.14 -4.03 -0.57
CA ARG A 191 16.03 -4.71 -1.27
C ARG A 191 15.90 -4.26 -2.71
N ILE A 192 16.07 -2.98 -2.99
CA ILE A 192 16.07 -2.47 -4.35
C ILE A 192 17.23 -3.10 -5.14
N ASP A 193 18.44 -3.15 -4.57
CA ASP A 193 19.60 -3.75 -5.22
C ASP A 193 19.41 -5.25 -5.51
N ASN A 194 18.79 -6.00 -4.58
CA ASN A 194 18.47 -7.41 -4.78
C ASN A 194 17.51 -7.63 -5.97
N VAL A 195 16.49 -6.79 -6.11
CA VAL A 195 15.56 -6.87 -7.25
C VAL A 195 16.31 -6.63 -8.56
N MET A 196 17.19 -5.62 -8.59
CA MET A 196 17.99 -5.34 -9.78
C MET A 196 18.95 -6.47 -10.12
N ALA A 197 19.55 -7.12 -9.12
CA ALA A 197 20.40 -8.29 -9.31
C ALA A 197 19.62 -9.49 -9.87
N PHE A 198 18.42 -9.73 -9.34
CA PHE A 198 17.54 -10.80 -9.81
C PHE A 198 17.12 -10.59 -11.27
N GLU A 199 16.72 -9.37 -11.65
CA GLU A 199 16.36 -9.05 -13.05
C GLU A 199 17.56 -9.22 -14.00
N LYS A 200 18.77 -8.83 -13.58
CA LYS A 200 19.99 -9.07 -14.36
C LYS A 200 20.28 -10.56 -14.54
N TRP A 201 20.13 -11.35 -13.48
CA TRP A 201 20.30 -12.80 -13.54
C TRP A 201 19.29 -13.45 -14.50
N LYS A 202 18.01 -13.07 -14.39
CA LYS A 202 16.94 -13.55 -15.29
C LYS A 202 17.19 -13.19 -16.75
N ALA A 203 17.67 -11.97 -17.02
CA ALA A 203 18.03 -11.54 -18.37
C ALA A 203 19.28 -12.26 -18.92
N GLY A 204 20.18 -12.70 -18.04
CA GLY A 204 21.36 -13.49 -18.40
C GLY A 204 21.04 -14.94 -18.75
N LEU A 205 19.90 -15.47 -18.31
CA LEU A 205 19.42 -16.80 -18.67
C LEU A 205 18.72 -16.76 -20.03
N LYS A 206 19.41 -17.19 -21.09
CA LYS A 206 18.76 -17.39 -22.39
C LYS A 206 17.98 -18.71 -22.37
N PRO A 207 16.68 -18.72 -22.73
CA PRO A 207 15.86 -19.94 -22.74
C PRO A 207 16.43 -21.07 -23.59
N MET A 208 17.13 -20.73 -24.68
CA MET A 208 17.80 -21.72 -25.53
C MET A 208 19.01 -22.38 -24.86
N ASP A 209 19.73 -21.68 -23.98
CA ASP A 209 20.92 -22.24 -23.32
C ASP A 209 20.49 -23.33 -22.33
N LEU A 210 19.45 -23.08 -21.54
CA LEU A 210 18.92 -24.05 -20.58
C LEU A 210 18.33 -25.30 -21.26
N ALA A 211 17.56 -25.11 -22.33
CA ALA A 211 17.04 -26.23 -23.12
C ALA A 211 18.17 -27.04 -23.78
N SER A 212 19.19 -26.37 -24.33
CA SER A 212 20.33 -27.04 -24.96
C SER A 212 21.20 -27.79 -23.95
N GLU A 213 21.37 -27.27 -22.74
CA GLU A 213 22.11 -27.91 -21.65
C GLU A 213 21.37 -29.14 -21.13
N MET A 214 20.05 -29.07 -20.96
CA MET A 214 19.22 -30.21 -20.59
C MET A 214 19.23 -31.29 -21.68
N VAL A 215 19.11 -30.92 -22.95
CA VAL A 215 19.21 -31.85 -24.08
C VAL A 215 20.60 -32.47 -24.14
N SER A 216 21.66 -31.70 -23.92
CA SER A 216 23.04 -32.19 -23.91
C SER A 216 23.35 -33.08 -22.70
N ALA A 217 22.72 -32.83 -21.55
CA ALA A 217 22.81 -33.68 -20.36
C ALA A 217 22.07 -35.01 -20.57
N LEU A 218 20.86 -34.96 -21.14
CA LEU A 218 20.07 -36.15 -21.49
C LEU A 218 20.73 -36.96 -22.61
N ALA A 219 21.33 -36.30 -23.60
CA ALA A 219 22.09 -36.95 -24.65
C ALA A 219 23.34 -37.66 -24.10
N ARG A 220 24.07 -37.03 -23.17
CA ARG A 220 25.19 -37.69 -22.46
C ARG A 220 24.72 -38.87 -21.60
N MET A 221 23.56 -38.78 -20.96
CA MET A 221 23.01 -39.87 -20.15
C MET A 221 22.51 -41.05 -21.01
N ARG A 222 22.05 -40.79 -22.24
CA ARG A 222 21.49 -41.80 -23.15
C ARG A 222 22.47 -42.38 -24.16
N PHE A 223 23.51 -41.63 -24.52
CA PHE A 223 24.49 -42.00 -25.55
C PHE A 223 25.95 -41.97 -25.05
N GLY A 224 26.17 -41.71 -23.77
CA GLY A 224 27.49 -41.81 -23.15
C GLY A 224 27.91 -43.26 -22.93
N LYS A 225 29.04 -43.64 -23.54
CA LYS A 225 29.96 -44.66 -23.01
C LYS A 225 30.66 -44.12 -21.77
#